data_AF-A0A512RP06-F1
#
_entry.id   AF-A0A512RP06-F1
#
_cell.length_a   1.000
_cell.length_b   1.000
_cell.length_c   1.000
_cell.angle_alpha   90.00
_cell.angle_beta   90.00
_cell.angle_gamma   90.00
#
_symmetry.space_group_name_H-M   'P 1'
#
loop_
_entity.id
_entity.type
_entity.pdbx_description
1 polymer ?
#
loop_
_entity_poly.entity_id
_entity_poly.type
_entity_poly.pdbx_seq_one_letter_code
_entity_poly.pdbx_strand_id
1 'polypeptide(L)'
;MVDLPEGEYDISVIAFKRGSGPGLYYEWKDGVPYYGEPINSSLTNSMYGPNRIQMRDSLYSMQLFDPQDSTKSLPLKFIAEVDGYHGRKVVAVNGTPSVVTLEMKRMAFGVQLSADNFTEGKLHAEFIGNGAMLPKTVTPENMGGHFIYTLHSFIGQEDTYSRLLNVRITWEKADGTMVPLGEKPVYFKRNILTTIHVTIPGPDEGTILDPVIIESEWVKIETEEF
;
A
#
# COMPACT_ATOMS: atom_id res chain seq x y z
N MET A 1 -3.09 24.50 -19.39
CA MET A 1 -2.15 25.56 -18.98
C MET A 1 -2.80 26.33 -17.86
N VAL A 2 -2.13 26.47 -16.72
CA VAL A 2 -2.65 27.21 -15.56
C VAL A 2 -1.80 28.46 -15.44
N ASP A 3 -2.43 29.64 -15.45
CA ASP A 3 -1.76 30.91 -15.21
C ASP A 3 -1.86 31.23 -13.72
N LEU A 4 -0.74 31.06 -13.02
CA LEU A 4 -0.59 31.50 -11.63
C LEU A 4 -0.10 32.96 -11.61
N PRO A 5 -0.60 33.82 -10.71
CA PRO A 5 0.01 35.12 -10.45
C PRO A 5 1.49 35.00 -10.09
N GLU A 6 2.22 36.11 -10.18
CA GLU A 6 3.59 36.14 -9.69
C GLU A 6 3.62 35.90 -8.17
N GLY A 7 4.56 35.06 -7.73
CA GLY A 7 4.69 34.69 -6.32
C GLY A 7 5.34 33.33 -6.12
N GLU A 8 5.46 32.94 -4.85
CA GLU A 8 5.92 31.62 -4.45
C GLU A 8 4.73 30.73 -4.08
N TYR A 9 4.74 29.52 -4.62
CA TYR A 9 3.68 28.53 -4.42
C TYR A 9 4.28 27.23 -3.91
N ASP A 10 3.68 26.68 -2.86
CA ASP A 10 3.96 25.33 -2.41
C ASP A 10 3.04 24.35 -3.16
N ILE A 11 3.65 23.46 -3.93
CA ILE A 11 2.94 22.46 -4.70
C ILE A 11 3.21 21.11 -4.05
N SER A 12 2.15 20.44 -3.61
CA SER A 12 2.18 19.05 -3.19
C SER A 12 1.37 18.20 -4.17
N VAL A 13 1.90 17.02 -4.51
CA VAL A 13 1.27 16.05 -5.39
C VAL A 13 1.27 14.71 -4.69
N ILE A 14 0.13 14.05 -4.75
CA ILE A 14 -0.01 12.63 -4.42
C ILE A 14 -0.41 11.90 -5.69
N ALA A 15 0.29 10.79 -5.98
CA ALA A 15 -0.07 9.88 -7.04
C ALA A 15 -0.37 8.50 -6.47
N PHE A 16 -1.32 7.80 -7.09
CA PHE A 16 -1.71 6.45 -6.72
C PHE A 16 -1.65 5.55 -7.95
N LYS A 17 -1.02 4.39 -7.80
CA LYS A 17 -1.11 3.25 -8.70
C LYS A 17 -1.82 2.13 -7.95
N ARG A 18 -2.58 1.32 -8.67
CA ARG A 18 -3.42 0.24 -8.10
C ARG A 18 -2.63 -0.71 -7.17
N GLY A 19 -1.31 -0.78 -7.32
CA GLY A 19 -0.45 -1.69 -6.55
C GLY A 19 -0.82 -3.14 -6.84
N SER A 20 -0.74 -4.00 -5.82
CA SER A 20 -1.19 -5.41 -5.86
C SER A 20 -2.65 -5.60 -5.47
N GLY A 21 -3.33 -4.54 -5.03
CA GLY A 21 -4.65 -4.60 -4.41
C GLY A 21 -5.84 -4.42 -5.34
N PRO A 22 -7.05 -4.35 -4.76
CA PRO A 22 -8.29 -4.21 -5.51
C PRO A 22 -8.47 -2.80 -6.11
N GLY A 23 -7.66 -1.83 -5.68
CA GLY A 23 -7.68 -0.44 -6.15
C GLY A 23 -8.57 0.47 -5.30
N LEU A 24 -8.44 1.79 -5.54
CA LEU A 24 -9.26 2.80 -4.87
C LEU A 24 -10.72 2.66 -5.29
N TYR A 25 -11.61 2.58 -4.29
CA TYR A 25 -13.05 2.56 -4.51
C TYR A 25 -13.54 3.89 -5.06
N TYR A 26 -14.52 3.83 -5.96
CA TYR A 26 -15.22 5.00 -6.46
C TYR A 26 -16.69 4.67 -6.72
N GLU A 27 -17.49 5.74 -6.76
CA GLU A 27 -18.90 5.69 -7.14
C GLU A 27 -19.12 6.57 -8.36
N TRP A 28 -20.13 6.28 -9.16
CA TRP A 28 -20.52 7.17 -10.24
C TRP A 28 -21.41 8.30 -9.70
N LYS A 29 -20.98 9.55 -9.88
CA LYS A 29 -21.79 10.74 -9.62
C LYS A 29 -21.80 11.59 -10.87
N ASP A 30 -22.99 11.91 -11.38
CA ASP A 30 -23.18 12.73 -12.58
C ASP A 30 -22.34 12.26 -13.80
N GLY A 31 -22.19 10.95 -13.98
CA GLY A 31 -21.46 10.36 -15.11
C GLY A 31 -19.93 10.39 -14.97
N VAL A 32 -19.38 10.79 -13.83
CA VAL A 32 -17.93 10.75 -13.54
C VAL A 32 -17.63 9.94 -12.28
N PRO A 33 -16.46 9.29 -12.19
CA PRO A 33 -16.04 8.60 -10.98
C PRO A 33 -15.74 9.61 -9.87
N TYR A 34 -16.41 9.43 -8.74
CA TYR A 34 -16.18 10.13 -7.48
C TYR A 34 -15.44 9.20 -6.53
N TYR A 35 -14.25 9.63 -6.11
CA TYR A 35 -13.44 8.89 -5.15
C TYR A 35 -13.70 9.41 -3.73
N GLY A 36 -13.86 8.48 -2.78
CA GLY A 36 -13.92 8.81 -1.36
C GLY A 36 -12.56 9.24 -0.81
N GLU A 37 -12.36 9.08 0.50
CA GLU A 37 -11.08 9.36 1.15
C GLU A 37 -9.91 8.62 0.46
N PRO A 38 -8.77 9.29 0.22
CA PRO A 38 -8.42 10.65 0.65
C PRO A 38 -8.77 11.76 -0.36
N ILE A 39 -9.26 11.39 -1.55
CA ILE A 39 -9.48 12.32 -2.68
C ILE A 39 -10.73 13.17 -2.45
N ASN A 40 -11.81 12.57 -1.94
CA ASN A 40 -13.12 13.20 -1.69
C ASN A 40 -13.61 14.07 -2.85
N SER A 41 -13.39 13.61 -4.09
CA SER A 41 -13.69 14.39 -5.28
C SER A 41 -13.76 13.52 -6.54
N SER A 42 -14.31 14.11 -7.60
CA SER A 42 -14.27 13.54 -8.95
C SER A 42 -13.03 14.02 -9.68
N LEU A 43 -12.28 13.08 -10.28
CA LEU A 43 -11.09 13.41 -11.06
C LEU A 43 -11.50 13.93 -12.43
N THR A 44 -11.52 15.25 -12.57
CA THR A 44 -12.08 15.99 -13.72
C THR A 44 -11.01 16.78 -14.48
N ASN A 45 -9.72 16.45 -14.27
CA ASN A 45 -8.57 17.20 -14.81
C ASN A 45 -8.71 18.72 -14.63
N SER A 46 -9.27 19.12 -13.49
CA SER A 46 -9.61 20.50 -13.16
C SER A 46 -8.95 20.91 -11.86
N MET A 47 -8.43 22.13 -11.81
CA MET A 47 -7.87 22.73 -10.60
C MET A 47 -8.95 23.57 -9.92
N TYR A 48 -9.12 23.39 -8.61
CA TYR A 48 -10.07 24.14 -7.81
C TYR A 48 -9.34 25.09 -6.85
N GLY A 49 -9.91 26.28 -6.63
CA GLY A 49 -9.38 27.24 -5.67
C GLY A 49 -9.52 26.77 -4.20
N PRO A 50 -8.92 27.52 -3.24
CA PRO A 50 -8.73 27.11 -1.85
C PRO A 50 -10.02 26.89 -1.03
N ASN A 51 -11.19 27.25 -1.57
CA ASN A 51 -12.47 27.13 -0.88
C ASN A 51 -13.10 25.73 -0.97
N ARG A 52 -12.47 24.75 -1.63
CA ARG A 52 -12.90 23.35 -1.57
C ARG A 52 -12.07 22.59 -0.54
N ILE A 53 -12.70 22.23 0.58
CA ILE A 53 -12.14 21.49 1.73
C ILE A 53 -11.78 20.02 1.37
N GLN A 54 -11.59 19.67 0.10
CA GLN A 54 -11.83 18.29 -0.35
C GLN A 54 -10.56 17.43 -0.50
N MET A 55 -9.47 17.93 -1.10
CA MET A 55 -8.23 17.14 -1.14
C MET A 55 -7.43 17.38 0.13
N ARG A 56 -7.39 16.37 1.00
CA ARG A 56 -6.37 16.30 2.04
C ARG A 56 -5.08 15.88 1.35
N ASP A 57 -4.01 16.65 1.52
CA ASP A 57 -2.64 16.19 1.21
C ASP A 57 -2.26 15.08 2.19
N SER A 58 -2.88 13.92 1.99
CA SER A 58 -2.85 12.82 2.93
C SER A 58 -3.00 11.49 2.23
N LEU A 59 -2.18 10.56 2.70
CA LEU A 59 -2.26 9.13 2.40
C LEU A 59 -2.86 8.36 3.59
N TYR A 60 -3.45 9.09 4.56
CA TYR A 60 -3.72 8.54 5.89
C TYR A 60 -4.82 7.49 5.89
N SER A 61 -5.90 7.70 5.13
CA SER A 61 -7.02 6.77 5.07
C SER A 61 -7.50 6.64 3.64
N MET A 62 -7.59 5.41 3.16
CA MET A 62 -8.02 5.14 1.79
C MET A 62 -9.19 4.18 1.77
N GLN A 63 -10.15 4.46 0.89
CA GLN A 63 -11.26 3.56 0.61
C GLN A 63 -10.91 2.66 -0.57
N LEU A 64 -10.92 1.35 -0.35
CA LEU A 64 -10.57 0.34 -1.36
C LEU A 64 -11.81 -0.46 -1.76
N PHE A 65 -11.80 -1.01 -2.98
CA PHE A 65 -12.82 -1.98 -3.39
C PHE A 65 -12.78 -3.22 -2.48
N ASP A 66 -13.94 -3.81 -2.21
CA ASP A 66 -14.02 -5.14 -1.60
C ASP A 66 -13.60 -6.18 -2.66
N PRO A 67 -12.55 -6.99 -2.43
CA PRO A 67 -12.12 -8.01 -3.37
C PRO A 67 -13.17 -9.11 -3.62
N GLN A 68 -14.16 -9.27 -2.75
CA GLN A 68 -15.25 -10.24 -2.90
C GLN A 68 -16.49 -9.64 -3.58
N ASP A 69 -16.64 -8.31 -3.55
CA ASP A 69 -17.80 -7.61 -4.11
C ASP A 69 -17.38 -6.23 -4.61
N SER A 70 -17.06 -6.13 -5.91
CA SER A 70 -16.61 -4.88 -6.53
C SER A 70 -17.67 -3.76 -6.54
N THR A 71 -18.90 -4.03 -6.08
CA THR A 71 -19.92 -2.98 -5.89
C THR A 71 -19.82 -2.30 -4.52
N LYS A 72 -18.96 -2.82 -3.63
CA LYS A 72 -18.79 -2.34 -2.26
C LYS A 72 -17.38 -1.83 -2.01
N SER A 73 -17.30 -0.96 -1.02
CA SER A 73 -16.03 -0.54 -0.43
C SER A 73 -15.72 -1.31 0.84
N LEU A 74 -14.44 -1.56 1.09
CA LEU A 74 -13.95 -1.88 2.42
C LEU A 74 -14.01 -0.66 3.35
N PRO A 75 -14.05 -0.86 4.68
CA PRO A 75 -13.77 0.20 5.64
C PRO A 75 -12.43 0.88 5.34
N LEU A 76 -12.32 2.16 5.68
CA LEU A 76 -11.10 2.95 5.47
C LEU A 76 -9.86 2.24 6.02
N LYS A 77 -8.80 2.21 5.21
CA LYS A 77 -7.52 1.57 5.54
C LYS A 77 -6.42 2.60 5.71
N PHE A 78 -5.70 2.47 6.83
CA PHE A 78 -4.52 3.30 7.13
C PHE A 78 -3.22 2.74 6.56
N ILE A 79 -3.21 1.45 6.22
CA ILE A 79 -2.17 0.78 5.45
C ILE A 79 -2.86 0.10 4.27
N ALA A 80 -3.09 0.89 3.23
CA ALA A 80 -3.86 0.47 2.07
C ALA A 80 -2.96 -0.25 1.06
N GLU A 81 -3.49 -1.31 0.44
CA GLU A 81 -2.79 -2.03 -0.62
C GLU A 81 -2.89 -1.28 -1.95
N VAL A 82 -2.16 -0.18 -2.01
CA VAL A 82 -1.96 0.67 -3.19
C VAL A 82 -0.51 1.11 -3.21
N ASP A 83 -0.05 1.54 -4.37
CA ASP A 83 1.29 2.06 -4.55
C ASP A 83 1.24 3.59 -4.65
N GLY A 84 1.59 4.25 -3.55
CA GLY A 84 1.41 5.68 -3.35
C GLY A 84 2.73 6.41 -3.41
N TYR A 85 2.68 7.61 -4.00
CA TYR A 85 3.82 8.49 -4.17
C TYR A 85 3.44 9.88 -3.70
N HIS A 86 4.41 10.59 -3.12
CA HIS A 86 4.22 11.97 -2.68
C HIS A 86 5.44 12.81 -3.04
N GLY A 87 5.20 13.97 -3.61
CA GLY A 87 6.22 14.97 -3.94
C GLY A 87 5.77 16.34 -3.48
N ARG A 88 6.71 17.17 -3.03
CA ARG A 88 6.44 18.55 -2.63
C ARG A 88 7.57 19.46 -3.10
N LYS A 89 7.22 20.63 -3.65
CA LYS A 89 8.19 21.61 -4.14
C LYS A 89 7.63 23.01 -4.05
N VAL A 90 8.47 23.95 -3.61
CA VAL A 90 8.20 25.37 -3.71
C VAL A 90 8.62 25.86 -5.10
N VAL A 91 7.73 26.56 -5.79
CA VAL A 91 7.93 27.09 -7.13
C VAL A 91 7.72 28.60 -7.12
N ALA A 92 8.69 29.34 -7.67
CA ALA A 92 8.55 30.76 -7.95
C ALA A 92 7.97 30.96 -9.35
N VAL A 93 6.86 31.70 -9.43
CA VAL A 93 6.20 32.09 -10.68
C VAL A 93 6.57 33.53 -10.98
N ASN A 94 7.22 33.77 -12.11
CA ASN A 94 7.76 35.09 -12.52
C ASN A 94 7.17 35.53 -13.88
N GLY A 95 5.88 35.32 -14.10
CA GLY A 95 5.16 35.80 -15.29
C GLY A 95 5.47 35.07 -16.62
N THR A 96 6.37 34.08 -16.62
CA THR A 96 6.65 33.23 -17.80
C THR A 96 6.19 31.80 -17.53
N PRO A 97 5.47 31.14 -18.47
CA PRO A 97 5.12 29.74 -18.34
C PRO A 97 6.38 28.89 -18.12
N SER A 98 6.42 28.16 -17.01
CA SER A 98 7.51 27.25 -16.67
C SER A 98 6.98 25.83 -16.54
N VAL A 99 7.77 24.86 -17.00
CA VAL A 99 7.53 23.45 -16.73
C VAL A 99 8.02 23.17 -15.31
N VAL A 100 7.14 22.65 -14.46
CA VAL A 100 7.48 22.26 -13.09
C VAL A 100 7.72 20.76 -13.06
N THR A 101 8.98 20.35 -12.95
CA THR A 101 9.35 18.97 -12.62
C THR A 101 9.32 18.78 -11.11
N LEU A 102 8.64 17.72 -10.65
CA LEU A 102 8.51 17.35 -9.26
C LEU A 102 9.04 15.92 -9.04
N GLU A 103 10.01 15.77 -8.14
CA GLU A 103 10.47 14.44 -7.75
C GLU A 103 9.46 13.79 -6.81
N MET A 104 8.92 12.65 -7.24
CA MET A 104 7.94 11.89 -6.48
C MET A 104 8.65 10.81 -5.66
N LYS A 105 8.46 10.84 -4.33
CA LYS A 105 8.97 9.78 -3.45
C LYS A 105 7.89 8.71 -3.29
N ARG A 106 8.24 7.46 -3.56
CA ARG A 106 7.38 6.31 -3.23
C ARG A 106 7.24 6.19 -1.71
N MET A 107 5.99 6.05 -1.26
CA MET A 107 5.55 5.97 0.14
C MET A 107 5.03 4.58 0.49
N ALA A 108 5.62 3.56 -0.14
CA ALA A 108 5.17 2.19 -0.06
C ALA A 108 6.26 1.24 0.43
N PHE A 109 5.82 0.09 0.94
CA PHE A 109 6.64 -1.07 1.25
C PHE A 109 6.02 -2.34 0.64
N GLY A 110 6.84 -3.37 0.47
CA GLY A 110 6.42 -4.66 -0.05
C GLY A 110 6.34 -5.72 1.03
N VAL A 111 5.41 -6.66 0.89
CA VAL A 111 5.35 -7.89 1.67
C VAL A 111 5.30 -9.08 0.73
N GLN A 112 6.14 -10.08 0.95
CA GLN A 112 6.12 -11.35 0.22
C GLN A 112 6.00 -12.49 1.22
N LEU A 113 5.22 -13.51 0.86
CA LEU A 113 5.23 -14.79 1.56
C LEU A 113 6.09 -15.75 0.75
N SER A 114 6.89 -16.54 1.44
CA SER A 114 7.65 -17.65 0.84
C SER A 114 7.64 -18.84 1.79
N ALA A 115 7.71 -20.04 1.23
CA ALA A 115 7.76 -21.23 2.07
C ALA A 115 8.52 -22.40 1.46
N ASP A 116 9.24 -23.12 2.32
CA ASP A 116 9.85 -24.41 1.99
C ASP A 116 8.84 -25.54 2.20
N ASN A 117 8.89 -26.57 1.35
CA ASN A 117 8.02 -27.76 1.40
C ASN A 117 6.51 -27.43 1.28
N PHE A 118 6.13 -26.29 0.71
CA PHE A 118 4.73 -25.91 0.52
C PHE A 118 4.17 -26.46 -0.80
N THR A 119 3.69 -27.69 -0.77
CA THR A 119 3.18 -28.40 -1.96
C THR A 119 1.67 -28.39 -2.09
N GLU A 120 0.93 -28.15 -1.00
CA GLU A 120 -0.55 -28.17 -0.98
C GLU A 120 -1.14 -27.28 0.13
N GLY A 121 -2.44 -27.01 0.02
CA GLY A 121 -3.17 -26.19 0.99
C GLY A 121 -3.03 -24.69 0.75
N LYS A 122 -3.19 -23.90 1.81
CA LYS A 122 -3.10 -22.43 1.78
C LYS A 122 -2.28 -21.91 2.95
N LEU A 123 -1.48 -20.88 2.71
CA LEU A 123 -0.82 -20.12 3.75
C LEU A 123 -1.58 -18.82 3.98
N HIS A 124 -1.92 -18.57 5.23
CA HIS A 124 -2.59 -17.36 5.69
C HIS A 124 -1.61 -16.51 6.49
N ALA A 125 -1.50 -15.23 6.13
CA ALA A 125 -0.82 -14.22 6.89
C ALA A 125 -1.83 -13.23 7.48
N GLU A 126 -1.88 -13.18 8.80
CA GLU A 126 -2.67 -12.20 9.55
C GLU A 126 -1.74 -11.12 10.10
N PHE A 127 -2.10 -9.86 9.85
CA PHE A 127 -1.33 -8.69 10.31
C PHE A 127 -2.03 -8.09 11.53
N ILE A 128 -1.54 -8.45 12.71
CA ILE A 128 -2.09 -8.05 14.00
C ILE A 128 -1.51 -6.70 14.40
N GLY A 129 -2.41 -5.72 14.52
CA GLY A 129 -2.09 -4.34 14.90
C GLY A 129 -3.06 -3.36 14.24
N ASN A 130 -3.92 -2.74 15.06
CA ASN A 130 -4.86 -1.67 14.67
C ASN A 130 -5.67 -1.89 13.37
N GLY A 131 -5.90 -3.14 12.95
CA GLY A 131 -6.69 -3.48 11.76
C GLY A 131 -6.17 -2.90 10.44
N ALA A 132 -4.88 -2.56 10.40
CA ALA A 132 -4.32 -1.68 9.38
C ALA A 132 -4.21 -2.35 8.00
N MET A 133 -3.90 -3.66 7.96
CA MET A 133 -3.74 -4.46 6.76
C MET A 133 -4.76 -5.61 6.73
N LEU A 134 -5.18 -6.02 5.53
CA LEU A 134 -6.05 -7.19 5.37
C LEU A 134 -5.23 -8.48 5.47
N PRO A 135 -5.81 -9.58 5.99
CA PRO A 135 -5.20 -10.89 5.89
C PRO A 135 -4.91 -11.26 4.43
N LYS A 136 -3.81 -11.99 4.23
CA LYS A 136 -3.41 -12.50 2.92
C LYS A 136 -3.43 -14.01 2.91
N THR A 137 -3.84 -14.57 1.77
CA THR A 137 -3.86 -16.00 1.55
C THR A 137 -3.13 -16.30 0.26
N VAL A 138 -2.20 -17.26 0.30
CA VAL A 138 -1.47 -17.74 -0.87
C VAL A 138 -1.57 -19.27 -0.96
N THR A 139 -1.54 -19.77 -2.18
CA THR A 139 -1.45 -21.20 -2.54
C THR A 139 -0.06 -21.47 -3.11
N PRO A 140 0.35 -22.74 -3.28
CA PRO A 140 1.63 -23.05 -3.93
C PRO A 140 1.75 -22.41 -5.33
N GLU A 141 0.63 -22.28 -6.05
CA GLU A 141 0.56 -21.76 -7.42
C GLU A 141 0.83 -20.25 -7.51
N ASN A 142 0.45 -19.48 -6.49
CA ASN A 142 0.64 -18.02 -6.45
C ASN A 142 1.69 -17.57 -5.42
N MET A 143 2.40 -18.54 -4.82
CA MET A 143 3.51 -18.30 -3.92
C MET A 143 4.61 -17.48 -4.62
N GLY A 144 5.22 -16.55 -3.88
CA GLY A 144 6.23 -15.64 -4.43
C GLY A 144 5.65 -14.36 -5.04
N GLY A 145 4.33 -14.21 -5.14
CA GLY A 145 3.72 -12.90 -5.34
C GLY A 145 4.04 -11.92 -4.20
N HIS A 146 4.05 -10.62 -4.50
CA HIS A 146 4.26 -9.58 -3.50
C HIS A 146 3.06 -8.64 -3.40
N PHE A 147 2.88 -8.08 -2.21
CA PHE A 147 1.83 -7.15 -1.87
C PHE A 147 2.43 -5.78 -1.57
N ILE A 148 1.89 -4.73 -2.17
CA ILE A 148 2.41 -3.36 -2.07
C ILE A 148 1.46 -2.54 -1.21
N TYR A 149 2.00 -1.94 -0.16
CA TYR A 149 1.22 -1.15 0.79
C TYR A 149 1.75 0.26 0.93
N THR A 150 0.85 1.23 0.91
CA THR A 150 1.15 2.63 1.18
C THR A 150 0.89 2.98 2.63
N LEU A 151 1.76 3.84 3.17
CA LEU A 151 1.68 4.31 4.54
C LEU A 151 1.99 5.81 4.63
N HIS A 152 1.05 6.57 5.20
CA HIS A 152 1.15 8.04 5.31
C HIS A 152 2.31 8.54 6.16
N SER A 153 2.72 7.81 7.19
CA SER A 153 3.79 8.28 8.09
C SER A 153 5.11 8.52 7.35
N PHE A 154 5.34 7.86 6.21
CA PHE A 154 6.51 8.08 5.37
C PHE A 154 6.60 9.47 4.72
N ILE A 155 5.52 10.28 4.76
CA ILE A 155 5.58 11.69 4.33
C ILE A 155 6.43 12.52 5.30
N GLY A 156 6.34 12.24 6.61
CA GLY A 156 6.95 13.06 7.66
C GLY A 156 7.97 12.35 8.56
N GLN A 157 8.19 11.04 8.39
CA GLN A 157 9.10 10.23 9.22
C GLN A 157 10.26 9.63 8.42
N GLU A 158 11.21 9.03 9.16
CA GLU A 158 12.25 8.14 8.65
C GLU A 158 11.68 6.98 7.81
N ASP A 159 12.55 6.35 7.01
CA ASP A 159 12.20 5.23 6.11
C ASP A 159 11.70 3.97 6.82
N THR A 160 11.62 3.96 8.17
CA THR A 160 11.12 2.83 8.95
C THR A 160 9.80 3.19 9.62
N TYR A 161 8.80 2.32 9.51
CA TYR A 161 7.55 2.48 10.23
C TYR A 161 7.79 2.30 11.73
N SER A 162 7.42 3.32 12.50
CA SER A 162 7.63 3.34 13.96
C SER A 162 6.75 2.35 14.74
N ARG A 163 5.71 1.77 14.12
CA ARG A 163 4.85 0.79 14.77
C ARG A 163 5.18 -0.62 14.31
N LEU A 164 5.29 -1.50 15.29
CA LEU A 164 5.46 -2.93 15.11
C LEU A 164 4.11 -3.56 14.76
N LEU A 165 4.10 -4.40 13.73
CA LEU A 165 2.97 -5.26 13.38
C LEU A 165 3.37 -6.71 13.61
N ASN A 166 2.54 -7.45 14.36
CA ASN A 166 2.76 -8.88 14.54
C ASN A 166 2.18 -9.61 13.34
N VAL A 167 3.00 -10.38 12.64
CA VAL A 167 2.55 -11.21 11.52
C VAL A 167 2.42 -12.65 11.98
N ARG A 168 1.19 -13.15 11.99
CA ARG A 168 0.89 -14.54 12.33
C ARG A 168 0.70 -15.34 11.05
N ILE A 169 1.37 -16.48 10.95
CA ILE A 169 1.28 -17.38 9.81
C ILE A 169 0.57 -18.67 10.24
N THR A 170 -0.41 -19.08 9.44
CA THR A 170 -1.15 -20.33 9.62
C THR A 170 -1.23 -21.07 8.30
N TRP A 171 -1.02 -22.39 8.32
CA TRP A 171 -1.21 -23.27 7.17
C TRP A 171 -2.55 -23.99 7.27
N GLU A 172 -3.43 -23.76 6.29
CA GLU A 172 -4.62 -24.57 6.04
C GLU A 172 -4.20 -25.75 5.15
N LYS A 173 -4.22 -26.96 5.71
CA LYS A 173 -4.01 -28.21 4.95
C LYS A 173 -5.12 -28.41 3.92
N ALA A 174 -4.90 -29.31 2.96
CA ALA A 174 -5.90 -29.65 1.94
C ALA A 174 -7.22 -30.20 2.53
N ASP A 175 -7.17 -30.80 3.73
CA ASP A 175 -8.34 -31.28 4.48
C ASP A 175 -9.06 -30.18 5.30
N GLY A 176 -8.57 -28.94 5.26
CA GLY A 176 -9.09 -27.79 6.00
C GLY A 176 -8.53 -27.65 7.42
N THR A 177 -7.66 -28.54 7.87
CA THR A 177 -7.01 -28.44 9.19
C THR A 177 -6.09 -27.22 9.24
N MET A 178 -6.23 -26.40 10.29
CA MET A 178 -5.40 -25.21 10.52
C MET A 178 -4.20 -25.54 11.42
N VAL A 179 -2.99 -25.28 10.94
CA VAL A 179 -1.73 -25.48 11.66
C VAL A 179 -1.02 -24.14 11.86
N PRO A 180 -0.91 -23.62 13.10
CA PRO A 180 -0.13 -22.42 13.37
C PRO A 180 1.35 -22.63 13.05
N LEU A 181 1.93 -21.75 12.24
CA LEU A 181 3.35 -21.79 11.86
C LEU A 181 4.19 -20.72 12.56
N GLY A 182 3.59 -19.94 13.46
CA GLY A 182 4.28 -18.95 14.29
C GLY A 182 3.78 -17.52 14.11
N GLU A 183 4.32 -16.63 14.94
CA GLU A 183 4.01 -15.20 14.93
C GLU A 183 5.31 -14.40 15.12
N LYS A 184 5.53 -13.38 14.28
CA LYS A 184 6.74 -12.58 14.30
C LYS A 184 6.43 -11.08 14.34
N PRO A 185 7.04 -10.30 15.24
CA PRO A 185 7.00 -8.85 15.15
C PRO A 185 7.81 -8.34 13.96
N VAL A 186 7.23 -7.44 13.16
CA VAL A 186 7.86 -6.87 11.98
C VAL A 186 7.74 -5.35 11.99
N TYR A 187 8.85 -4.68 11.69
CA TYR A 187 8.89 -3.24 11.37
C TYR A 187 9.04 -3.08 9.87
N PHE A 188 8.00 -2.60 9.20
CA PHE A 188 8.04 -2.40 7.75
C PHE A 188 8.82 -1.13 7.40
N LYS A 189 9.57 -1.20 6.30
CA LYS A 189 10.44 -0.12 5.83
C LYS A 189 10.06 0.31 4.42
N ARG A 190 10.10 1.61 4.17
CA ARG A 190 9.81 2.21 2.86
C ARG A 190 10.80 1.69 1.83
N ASN A 191 10.30 1.39 0.63
CA ASN A 191 11.07 0.83 -0.49
C ASN A 191 11.79 -0.49 -0.18
N ILE A 192 11.34 -1.24 0.82
CA ILE A 192 11.84 -2.58 1.15
C ILE A 192 10.74 -3.59 0.87
N LEU A 193 11.12 -4.71 0.25
CA LEU A 193 10.33 -5.93 0.21
C LEU A 193 10.68 -6.78 1.43
N THR A 194 9.75 -6.88 2.36
CA THR A 194 9.86 -7.75 3.53
C THR A 194 9.27 -9.12 3.18
N THR A 195 10.13 -10.11 3.05
CA THR A 195 9.75 -11.50 2.84
C THR A 195 9.61 -12.19 4.19
N ILE A 196 8.43 -12.76 4.44
CA ILE A 196 8.16 -13.63 5.57
C ILE A 196 8.29 -15.06 5.07
N HIS A 197 9.36 -15.73 5.49
CA HIS A 197 9.68 -17.08 5.11
C HIS A 197 9.30 -18.06 6.22
N VAL A 198 8.64 -19.16 5.84
CA VAL A 198 8.29 -20.26 6.75
C VAL A 198 8.67 -21.59 6.14
N THR A 199 9.00 -22.57 6.96
CA THR A 199 9.06 -23.96 6.49
C THR A 199 7.70 -24.60 6.75
N ILE A 200 7.22 -25.48 5.86
CA ILE A 200 6.05 -26.32 6.17
C ILE A 200 6.54 -27.58 6.87
N PRO A 201 6.02 -27.92 8.06
CA PRO A 201 6.44 -29.11 8.77
C PRO A 201 6.05 -30.36 7.99
N GLY A 202 6.88 -31.40 8.07
CA GLY A 202 6.54 -32.71 7.54
C GLY A 202 5.32 -33.33 8.25
N PRO A 203 4.72 -34.39 7.69
CA PRO A 203 3.52 -35.04 8.25
C PRO A 203 3.64 -35.47 9.73
N ASP A 204 4.86 -35.64 10.24
CA ASP A 204 5.14 -36.11 11.60
C ASP A 204 5.77 -35.05 12.53
N GLU A 205 5.90 -33.78 12.10
CA GLU A 205 6.56 -32.73 12.89
C GLU A 205 5.56 -31.78 13.55
N GLY A 206 5.38 -31.94 14.87
CA GLY A 206 4.55 -31.09 15.72
C GLY A 206 5.23 -29.79 16.19
N THR A 207 6.01 -29.13 15.34
CA THR A 207 6.84 -27.99 15.77
C THR A 207 6.23 -26.66 15.36
N ILE A 208 6.07 -25.74 16.31
CA ILE A 208 5.85 -24.31 16.02
C ILE A 208 7.13 -23.80 15.36
N LEU A 209 7.01 -23.36 14.11
CA LEU A 209 8.13 -22.79 13.38
C LEU A 209 8.25 -21.30 13.73
N ASP A 210 9.47 -20.76 13.67
CA ASP A 210 9.70 -19.32 13.87
C ASP A 210 9.85 -18.69 12.48
N PRO A 211 8.88 -17.89 12.00
CA PRO A 211 8.99 -17.25 10.70
C PRO A 211 10.27 -16.40 10.61
N VAL A 212 11.00 -16.58 9.51
CA VAL A 212 12.24 -15.84 9.23
C VAL A 212 11.90 -14.62 8.39
N ILE A 213 12.44 -13.46 8.78
CA ILE A 213 12.26 -12.20 8.04
C ILE A 213 13.49 -11.96 7.18
N ILE A 214 13.27 -11.80 5.88
CA ILE A 214 14.30 -11.48 4.88
C ILE A 214 13.91 -10.14 4.24
N GLU A 215 14.81 -9.17 4.24
CA GLU A 215 14.60 -7.87 3.63
C GLU A 215 15.42 -7.73 2.36
N SER A 216 14.81 -7.18 1.32
CA SER A 216 15.51 -6.79 0.09
C SER A 216 15.09 -5.40 -0.33
N GLU A 217 16.06 -4.60 -0.80
CA GLU A 217 15.75 -3.29 -1.37
C GLU A 217 14.97 -3.47 -2.68
N TRP A 218 13.88 -2.73 -2.84
CA TRP A 218 13.33 -2.55 -4.17
C TRP A 218 14.31 -1.70 -4.98
N VAL A 219 14.72 -2.23 -6.14
CA VAL A 219 15.60 -1.53 -7.08
C VAL A 219 15.01 -0.14 -7.35
N LYS A 220 15.74 0.91 -6.95
CA LYS A 220 15.43 2.33 -7.19
C LYS A 220 15.49 2.63 -8.68
N ILE A 221 14.49 2.24 -9.47
CA ILE A 221 14.34 2.78 -10.82
C ILE A 221 12.86 2.98 -11.09
N GLU A 222 12.34 4.14 -10.72
CA GLU A 222 11.19 4.74 -11.42
C GLU A 222 11.43 6.26 -11.41
N THR A 223 12.18 6.76 -12.39
CA THR A 223 11.99 8.12 -12.87
C THR A 223 10.68 8.08 -13.65
N GLU A 224 9.56 8.39 -12.99
CA GLU A 224 8.31 8.63 -13.73
C GLU A 224 8.30 10.10 -14.16
N GLU A 225 8.54 10.33 -15.46
CA GLU A 225 8.25 11.61 -16.10
C GLU A 225 6.72 11.69 -16.27
N PHE A 226 6.09 12.65 -15.61
CA PHE A 226 4.67 12.99 -15.78
C PHE A 226 4.51 14.21 -16.68
#